data_AF-A0AAW4KGU5-F1
#
_entry.id   AF-A0AAW4KGU5-F1
#
_cell.length_a   1.000
_cell.length_b   1.000
_cell.length_c   1.000
_cell.angle_alpha   90.00
_cell.angle_beta   90.00
_cell.angle_gamma   90.00
#
_symmetry.space_group_name_H-M   'P 1'
#
loop_
_entity.id
_entity.type
_entity.pdbx_description
1 polymer ?
#
loop_
_entity_poly.entity_id
_entity_poly.type
_entity_poly.pdbx_seq_one_letter_code
_entity_poly.pdbx_strand_id
1 'polypeptide(L)'
;MIDMFHINIPFKKDVIIEMGDCGFVDFAKLAEKTELKIACGNVEFSVVNDQKKVRTDDLYHPWSTIPSSYTDIACKVFDAEPRANVFWGYLQLKASPAKVMQGHNVYGSEDFRLCVEYLLDSLQKAQPELWELLDVGLAEMTRIDCTYSIKCANPDILRQTIKQMGNVSNRYIKPARNSDFETTLYFNRATKANPGAGRSFELCIYTKHDEIAHQLADLKRRARQGDSDRFNRIIDELSKPELQAFAANRLRFGACKETLHPETCWQRKPVAGYPTCRAVRG
;
A
#
# COMPACT_ATOMS: atom_id res chain seq x y z
N MET A 1 -13.49 -11.32 -0.82
CA MET A 1 -12.33 -11.25 -1.73
C MET A 1 -11.17 -10.52 -1.06
N ILE A 2 -9.95 -10.87 -1.42
CA ILE A 2 -8.74 -10.17 -0.99
C ILE A 2 -8.58 -8.89 -1.84
N ASP A 3 -8.46 -7.74 -1.18
CA ASP A 3 -8.49 -6.43 -1.82
C ASP A 3 -7.13 -5.71 -1.80
N MET A 4 -6.31 -5.92 -0.76
CA MET A 4 -4.97 -5.33 -0.68
C MET A 4 -4.03 -6.23 0.12
N PHE A 5 -2.77 -6.28 -0.30
CA PHE A 5 -1.65 -6.85 0.44
C PHE A 5 -0.54 -5.84 0.63
N HIS A 6 0.07 -5.83 1.82
CA HIS A 6 1.42 -5.33 2.02
C HIS A 6 2.35 -6.52 2.35
N ILE A 7 3.35 -6.74 1.51
CA ILE A 7 4.32 -7.84 1.66
C ILE A 7 5.69 -7.22 1.86
N ASN A 8 6.36 -7.58 2.95
CA ASN A 8 7.76 -7.24 3.18
C ASN A 8 8.62 -8.43 2.79
N ILE A 9 9.61 -8.22 1.92
CA ILE A 9 10.53 -9.26 1.46
C ILE A 9 11.95 -8.84 1.83
N PRO A 10 12.62 -9.52 2.78
CA PRO A 10 13.99 -9.21 3.17
C PRO A 10 14.97 -9.29 1.99
N PHE A 11 16.00 -8.47 2.00
CA PHE A 11 17.12 -8.61 1.06
C PHE A 11 18.10 -9.70 1.51
N LYS A 12 18.73 -10.37 0.55
CA LYS A 12 19.88 -11.24 0.81
C LYS A 12 21.10 -10.40 1.20
N LYS A 13 22.08 -11.06 1.83
CA LYS A 13 23.33 -10.46 2.31
C LYS A 13 24.12 -9.71 1.22
N ASP A 14 23.91 -10.07 -0.04
CA ASP A 14 24.59 -9.48 -1.19
C ASP A 14 24.44 -7.96 -1.29
N VAL A 15 23.35 -7.39 -0.81
CA VAL A 15 23.09 -5.93 -0.82
C VAL A 15 22.85 -5.37 0.58
N ILE A 16 23.35 -6.06 1.60
CA ILE A 16 23.23 -5.68 3.00
C ILE A 16 24.61 -5.46 3.62
N ILE A 17 24.75 -4.37 4.38
CA ILE A 17 25.89 -4.08 5.26
C ILE A 17 25.47 -4.48 6.67
N GLU A 18 26.08 -5.56 7.17
CA GLU A 18 25.84 -6.04 8.54
C GLU A 18 26.62 -5.20 9.56
N MET A 19 25.94 -4.69 10.57
CA MET A 19 26.51 -4.00 11.72
C MET A 19 25.89 -4.55 13.01
N GLY A 20 26.58 -5.46 13.67
CA GLY A 20 26.04 -6.19 14.82
C GLY A 20 24.85 -7.05 14.39
N ASP A 21 23.71 -6.91 15.08
CA ASP A 21 22.48 -7.64 14.78
C ASP A 21 21.59 -6.95 13.73
N CYS A 22 22.09 -5.88 13.08
CA CYS A 22 21.35 -5.08 12.10
C CYS A 22 21.93 -5.24 10.69
N GLY A 23 21.07 -5.37 9.69
CA GLY A 23 21.43 -5.41 8.27
C GLY A 23 20.89 -4.20 7.51
N PHE A 24 21.77 -3.24 7.21
CA PHE A 24 21.43 -2.02 6.49
C PHE A 24 21.55 -2.20 4.98
N VAL A 25 20.70 -1.56 4.18
CA VAL A 25 20.73 -1.66 2.72
C VAL A 25 21.90 -0.86 2.15
N ASP A 26 22.74 -1.53 1.36
CA ASP A 26 23.71 -0.86 0.50
C ASP A 26 23.00 -0.32 -0.75
N PHE A 27 22.46 0.90 -0.65
CA PHE A 27 21.74 1.54 -1.74
C PHE A 27 22.58 1.78 -2.99
N ALA A 28 23.91 1.96 -2.85
CA ALA A 28 24.79 2.13 -4.00
C ALA A 28 24.90 0.80 -4.76
N LYS A 29 25.18 -0.29 -4.04
CA LYS A 29 25.25 -1.63 -4.63
C LYS A 29 23.90 -2.11 -5.19
N LEU A 30 22.80 -1.72 -4.56
CA LEU A 30 21.46 -2.00 -5.06
C LEU A 30 21.19 -1.26 -6.38
N ALA A 31 21.61 0.00 -6.50
CA ALA A 31 21.49 0.77 -7.74
C ALA A 31 22.35 0.19 -8.88
N GLU A 32 23.51 -0.36 -8.57
CA GLU A 32 24.38 -1.00 -9.57
C GLU A 32 23.80 -2.31 -10.12
N LYS A 33 23.01 -3.01 -9.32
CA LYS A 33 22.50 -4.36 -9.63
C LYS A 33 21.05 -4.39 -10.11
N THR A 34 20.33 -3.27 -10.04
CA THR A 34 18.90 -3.23 -10.34
C THR A 34 18.52 -1.94 -11.04
N GLU A 35 17.36 -1.94 -11.71
CA GLU A 35 16.80 -0.74 -12.33
C GLU A 35 16.03 0.14 -11.33
N LEU A 36 16.13 -0.14 -10.03
CA LEU A 36 15.46 0.64 -9.01
C LEU A 36 16.01 2.07 -8.96
N LYS A 37 15.09 3.03 -8.98
CA LYS A 37 15.45 4.45 -8.87
C LYS A 37 15.90 4.75 -7.45
N ILE A 38 17.17 5.06 -7.26
CA ILE A 38 17.71 5.55 -5.99
C ILE A 38 17.82 7.07 -6.03
N ALA A 39 17.30 7.72 -5.00
CA ALA A 39 17.39 9.16 -4.78
C ALA A 39 18.39 9.46 -3.64
N CYS A 40 18.86 10.70 -3.57
CA CYS A 40 19.69 11.19 -2.49
C CYS A 40 18.99 12.35 -1.77
N GLY A 41 19.19 12.44 -0.45
CA GLY A 41 18.70 13.56 0.36
C GLY A 41 19.63 14.78 0.27
N ASN A 42 20.94 14.55 0.16
CA ASN A 42 21.95 15.60 0.16
C ASN A 42 22.97 15.38 -0.97
N VAL A 43 23.33 16.49 -1.65
CA VAL A 43 24.36 16.54 -2.68
C VAL A 43 25.36 17.62 -2.32
N GLU A 44 26.58 17.20 -2.01
CA GLU A 44 27.71 18.08 -1.71
C GLU A 44 28.65 18.18 -2.91
N PHE A 45 28.96 19.41 -3.31
CA PHE A 45 29.97 19.68 -4.34
C PHE A 45 31.26 20.13 -3.66
N SER A 46 32.33 19.36 -3.82
CA SER A 46 33.67 19.71 -3.34
C SER A 46 34.61 19.85 -4.53
N VAL A 47 35.48 20.87 -4.50
CA VAL A 47 36.58 20.99 -5.46
C VAL A 47 37.85 20.59 -4.72
N VAL A 48 38.43 19.44 -5.10
CA VAL A 48 39.70 18.98 -4.57
C VAL A 48 40.63 18.81 -5.77
N ASN A 49 41.75 19.53 -5.79
CA ASN A 49 42.76 19.49 -6.87
C ASN A 49 42.19 19.77 -8.27
N ASP A 50 41.42 20.85 -8.44
CA ASP A 50 40.75 21.24 -9.70
C ASP A 50 39.76 20.22 -10.27
N GLN A 51 39.48 19.13 -9.55
CA GLN A 51 38.45 18.16 -9.89
C GLN A 51 37.20 18.44 -9.04
N LYS A 52 36.08 18.69 -9.73
CA LYS A 52 34.76 18.76 -9.10
C LYS A 52 34.36 17.34 -8.69
N LYS A 53 34.38 17.06 -7.39
CA LYS A 53 33.88 15.81 -6.81
C LYS A 53 32.48 16.04 -6.25
N VAL A 54 31.53 15.28 -6.77
CA VAL A 54 30.16 15.22 -6.24
C VAL A 54 30.11 14.11 -5.21
N ARG A 55 29.69 14.44 -3.99
CA ARG A 55 29.39 13.48 -2.94
C ARG A 55 27.88 13.48 -2.72
N THR A 56 27.28 12.30 -2.71
CA THR A 56 25.86 12.10 -2.39
C THR A 56 25.74 11.39 -1.06
N ASP A 57 24.97 11.96 -0.15
CA ASP A 57 24.65 11.36 1.16
C ASP A 57 23.13 11.15 1.26
N ASP A 58 22.70 10.36 2.25
CA ASP A 58 21.29 10.00 2.50
C ASP A 58 20.61 9.35 1.29
N LEU A 59 21.18 8.25 0.79
CA LEU A 59 20.57 7.46 -0.29
C LEU A 59 19.31 6.76 0.19
N TYR A 60 18.25 6.78 -0.63
CA TYR A 60 17.00 6.08 -0.36
C TYR A 60 16.26 5.73 -1.66
N HIS A 61 15.34 4.78 -1.58
CA HIS A 61 14.43 4.47 -2.68
C HIS A 61 13.08 5.17 -2.48
N PRO A 62 12.66 6.13 -3.33
CA PRO A 62 11.30 6.66 -3.31
C PRO A 62 10.28 5.58 -3.69
N TRP A 63 8.99 5.82 -3.47
CA TRP A 63 7.96 4.91 -3.98
C TRP A 63 8.07 4.82 -5.50
N SER A 64 8.16 3.59 -6.01
CA SER A 64 8.20 3.28 -7.43
C SER A 64 7.13 2.21 -7.74
N THR A 65 7.05 1.83 -9.01
CA THR A 65 6.01 0.94 -9.52
C THR A 65 6.64 -0.18 -10.33
N ILE A 66 6.20 -1.40 -10.08
CA ILE A 66 6.55 -2.58 -10.85
C ILE A 66 5.40 -2.84 -11.83
N PRO A 67 5.68 -2.91 -13.14
CA PRO A 67 4.65 -3.12 -14.13
C PRO A 67 3.99 -4.50 -13.96
N SER A 68 2.69 -4.56 -14.23
CA SER A 68 1.92 -5.81 -14.28
C SER A 68 0.91 -5.77 -15.43
N SER A 69 0.15 -6.84 -15.61
CA SER A 69 -0.80 -6.98 -16.72
C SER A 69 -1.89 -5.89 -16.78
N TYR A 70 -2.35 -5.36 -15.65
CA TYR A 70 -3.42 -4.38 -15.60
C TYR A 70 -3.07 -3.14 -14.77
N THR A 71 -2.73 -3.32 -13.49
CA THR A 71 -2.39 -2.22 -12.58
C THR A 71 -1.02 -2.45 -11.95
N ASP A 72 -0.20 -1.41 -11.85
CA ASP A 72 1.15 -1.58 -11.32
C ASP A 72 1.12 -1.94 -9.83
N ILE A 73 2.15 -2.66 -9.41
CA ILE A 73 2.43 -2.97 -8.01
C ILE A 73 3.30 -1.85 -7.46
N ALA A 74 2.86 -1.16 -6.41
CA ALA A 74 3.70 -0.14 -5.79
C ALA A 74 4.79 -0.82 -4.94
N CYS A 75 6.02 -0.34 -5.01
CA CYS A 75 7.10 -0.88 -4.21
C CYS A 75 8.01 0.21 -3.63
N LYS A 76 8.63 -0.12 -2.49
CA LYS A 76 9.62 0.73 -1.84
C LYS A 76 10.61 -0.09 -1.01
N VAL A 77 11.89 0.27 -1.10
CA VAL A 77 12.92 -0.28 -0.21
C VAL A 77 12.96 0.48 1.10
N PHE A 78 12.97 -0.27 2.20
CA PHE A 78 13.15 0.23 3.54
C PHE A 78 14.46 -0.30 4.11
N ASP A 79 15.20 0.60 4.74
CA ASP A 79 16.41 0.26 5.47
C ASP A 79 16.09 -0.26 6.87
N ALA A 80 17.06 -0.87 7.53
CA ALA A 80 16.95 -1.19 8.94
C ALA A 80 16.75 0.09 9.77
N GLU A 81 15.78 0.05 10.68
CA GLU A 81 15.50 1.10 11.65
C GLU A 81 15.26 0.44 13.03
N PRO A 82 16.33 0.22 13.81
CA PRO A 82 16.24 -0.48 15.09
C PRO A 82 15.31 0.23 16.09
N ARG A 83 15.16 1.56 16.00
CA ARG A 83 14.23 2.32 16.88
C ARG A 83 12.78 1.95 16.63
N ALA A 84 12.50 1.37 15.47
CA ALA A 84 11.18 0.95 15.06
C ALA A 84 11.06 -0.57 14.92
N ASN A 85 11.98 -1.32 15.54
CA ASN A 85 11.99 -2.79 15.56
C ASN A 85 12.11 -3.42 14.16
N VAL A 86 12.79 -2.73 13.24
CA VAL A 86 13.15 -3.24 11.91
C VAL A 86 14.67 -3.41 11.91
N PHE A 87 15.14 -4.65 11.96
CA PHE A 87 16.57 -4.94 12.06
C PHE A 87 17.21 -5.32 10.72
N TRP A 88 16.41 -5.47 9.66
CA TRP A 88 16.88 -5.92 8.37
C TRP A 88 16.20 -5.16 7.24
N GLY A 89 16.98 -4.73 6.24
CA GLY A 89 16.47 -4.07 5.06
C GLY A 89 15.56 -4.97 4.22
N TYR A 90 14.47 -4.42 3.70
CA TYR A 90 13.48 -5.18 2.94
C TYR A 90 12.83 -4.36 1.82
N LEU A 91 12.29 -5.05 0.82
CA LEU A 91 11.41 -4.48 -0.19
C LEU A 91 9.95 -4.64 0.28
N GLN A 92 9.21 -3.53 0.33
CA GLN A 92 7.76 -3.57 0.53
C GLN A 92 7.05 -3.56 -0.80
N LEU A 93 6.13 -4.49 -1.01
CA LEU A 93 5.16 -4.48 -2.09
C LEU A 93 3.78 -4.08 -1.54
N LYS A 94 3.10 -3.16 -2.23
CA LYS A 94 1.70 -2.77 -1.96
C LYS A 94 0.88 -2.94 -3.23
N ALA A 95 -0.08 -3.86 -3.21
CA ALA A 95 -0.93 -4.10 -4.37
C ALA A 95 -2.26 -4.75 -4.02
N SER A 96 -3.25 -4.51 -4.88
CA SER A 96 -4.53 -5.23 -4.90
C SER A 96 -4.44 -6.41 -5.85
N PRO A 97 -4.46 -7.67 -5.38
CA PRO A 97 -4.37 -8.83 -6.26
C PRO A 97 -5.46 -8.82 -7.35
N ALA A 98 -6.69 -8.44 -7.00
CA ALA A 98 -7.79 -8.34 -7.96
C ALA A 98 -7.50 -7.31 -9.07
N LYS A 99 -6.98 -6.13 -8.73
CA LYS A 99 -6.65 -5.11 -9.75
C LYS A 99 -5.46 -5.53 -10.62
N VAL A 100 -4.47 -6.19 -10.06
CA VAL A 100 -3.30 -6.67 -10.82
C VAL A 100 -3.71 -7.79 -11.79
N MET A 101 -4.59 -8.71 -11.36
CA MET A 101 -5.06 -9.84 -12.17
C MET A 101 -6.14 -9.46 -13.19
N GLN A 102 -7.05 -8.53 -12.86
CA GLN A 102 -8.30 -8.31 -13.61
C GLN A 102 -8.55 -6.84 -13.97
N GLY A 103 -7.73 -5.90 -13.49
CA GLY A 103 -7.90 -4.46 -13.72
C GLY A 103 -8.96 -3.77 -12.85
N HIS A 104 -9.71 -4.54 -12.07
CA HIS A 104 -10.73 -4.01 -11.17
C HIS A 104 -10.74 -4.76 -9.85
N ASN A 105 -11.37 -4.16 -8.84
CA ASN A 105 -11.65 -4.82 -7.57
C ASN A 105 -13.16 -4.93 -7.35
N VAL A 106 -13.97 -5.30 -8.34
CA VAL A 106 -15.43 -5.47 -8.20
C VAL A 106 -15.81 -6.85 -7.65
N TYR A 107 -15.08 -7.87 -8.08
CA TYR A 107 -15.02 -9.20 -7.51
C TYR A 107 -13.57 -9.69 -7.63
N GLY A 108 -13.25 -10.82 -7.00
CA GLY A 108 -11.90 -11.35 -6.97
C GLY A 108 -11.81 -12.62 -6.12
N SER A 109 -10.61 -13.21 -6.10
CA SER A 109 -10.36 -14.45 -5.37
C SER A 109 -10.28 -14.23 -3.85
N GLU A 110 -10.54 -15.31 -3.12
CA GLU A 110 -10.25 -15.47 -1.70
C GLU A 110 -9.13 -16.48 -1.45
N ASP A 111 -8.65 -17.13 -2.51
CA ASP A 111 -7.48 -18.00 -2.46
C ASP A 111 -6.24 -17.15 -2.23
N PHE A 112 -5.74 -17.21 -0.99
CA PHE A 112 -4.57 -16.49 -0.55
C PHE A 112 -3.33 -16.87 -1.37
N ARG A 113 -3.15 -18.16 -1.66
CA ARG A 113 -1.99 -18.66 -2.39
C ARG A 113 -1.98 -18.10 -3.80
N LEU A 114 -3.10 -18.21 -4.51
CA LEU A 114 -3.24 -17.64 -5.86
C LEU A 114 -2.92 -16.15 -5.88
N CYS A 115 -3.47 -15.39 -4.94
CA CYS A 115 -3.25 -13.94 -4.87
C CYS A 115 -1.79 -13.56 -4.62
N VAL A 116 -1.08 -14.30 -3.75
CA VAL A 116 0.34 -14.03 -3.45
C VAL A 116 1.24 -14.47 -4.60
N GLU A 117 1.04 -15.69 -5.12
CA GLU A 117 1.86 -16.23 -6.21
C GLU A 117 1.79 -15.34 -7.45
N TYR A 118 0.62 -14.78 -7.79
CA TYR A 118 0.48 -13.87 -8.92
C TYR A 118 1.28 -12.56 -8.75
N LEU A 119 1.30 -11.99 -7.54
CA LEU A 119 2.08 -10.77 -7.26
C LEU A 119 3.59 -11.05 -7.34
N LEU A 120 4.04 -12.18 -6.78
CA LEU A 120 5.44 -12.58 -6.80
C LEU A 120 5.91 -12.92 -8.22
N ASP A 121 5.09 -13.61 -9.01
CA ASP A 121 5.36 -13.89 -10.43
C ASP A 121 5.47 -12.60 -11.25
N SER A 122 4.61 -11.61 -10.98
CA SER A 122 4.69 -10.28 -11.61
C SER A 122 6.02 -9.58 -11.28
N LEU A 123 6.45 -9.63 -10.00
CA LEU A 123 7.75 -9.10 -9.59
C LEU A 123 8.91 -9.82 -10.29
N GLN A 124 8.91 -11.15 -10.28
CA GLN A 124 9.98 -11.95 -10.88
C GLN A 124 10.13 -11.68 -12.39
N LYS A 125 9.01 -11.58 -13.11
CA LYS A 125 9.02 -11.31 -14.55
C LYS A 125 9.44 -9.88 -14.88
N ALA A 126 9.00 -8.90 -14.10
CA ALA A 126 9.28 -7.50 -14.36
C ALA A 126 10.67 -7.06 -13.91
N GLN A 127 11.21 -7.66 -12.85
CA GLN A 127 12.48 -7.28 -12.22
C GLN A 127 13.25 -8.53 -11.75
N PRO A 128 13.79 -9.34 -12.69
CA PRO A 128 14.47 -10.59 -12.35
C PRO A 128 15.74 -10.38 -11.51
N GLU A 129 16.50 -9.32 -11.78
CA GLU A 129 17.71 -9.01 -11.02
C GLU A 129 17.41 -8.65 -9.56
N LEU A 130 16.34 -7.87 -9.34
CA LEU A 130 15.84 -7.57 -8.00
C LEU A 130 15.35 -8.85 -7.30
N TRP A 131 14.63 -9.71 -8.01
CA TRP A 131 14.15 -10.98 -7.48
C TRP A 131 15.29 -11.85 -6.92
N GLU A 132 16.42 -11.92 -7.63
CA GLU A 132 17.57 -12.69 -7.17
C GLU A 132 18.20 -12.13 -5.88
N LEU A 133 18.00 -10.86 -5.58
CA LEU A 133 18.48 -10.21 -4.35
C LEU A 133 17.53 -10.33 -3.17
N LEU A 134 16.33 -10.89 -3.36
CA LEU A 134 15.30 -11.00 -2.33
C LEU A 134 15.23 -12.41 -1.74
N ASP A 135 15.05 -12.50 -0.44
CA ASP A 135 14.76 -13.75 0.27
C ASP A 135 13.25 -13.92 0.45
N VAL A 136 12.61 -14.46 -0.58
CA VAL A 136 11.16 -14.69 -0.63
C VAL A 136 10.71 -15.72 0.41
N GLY A 137 11.59 -16.62 0.84
CA GLY A 137 11.29 -17.61 1.87
C GLY A 137 11.06 -17.00 3.25
N LEU A 138 11.61 -15.80 3.48
CA LEU A 138 11.46 -15.01 4.70
C LEU A 138 10.46 -13.86 4.54
N ALA A 139 9.64 -13.87 3.48
CA ALA A 139 8.66 -12.82 3.26
C ALA A 139 7.57 -12.81 4.34
N GLU A 140 7.22 -11.61 4.80
CA GLU A 140 6.20 -11.38 5.82
C GLU A 140 5.03 -10.58 5.27
N MET A 141 3.81 -11.04 5.54
CA MET A 141 2.60 -10.28 5.23
C MET A 141 2.29 -9.31 6.36
N THR A 142 2.42 -8.01 6.10
CA THR A 142 2.22 -6.95 7.10
C THR A 142 0.84 -6.31 7.07
N ARG A 143 0.09 -6.51 5.98
CA ARG A 143 -1.30 -6.04 5.88
C ARG A 143 -2.11 -6.89 4.93
N ILE A 144 -3.33 -7.18 5.34
CA ILE A 144 -4.35 -7.80 4.49
C ILE A 144 -5.63 -6.99 4.62
N ASP A 145 -6.15 -6.53 3.49
CA ASP A 145 -7.48 -5.95 3.42
C ASP A 145 -8.40 -6.94 2.69
N CYS A 146 -9.52 -7.26 3.34
CA CYS A 146 -10.55 -8.13 2.78
C CYS A 146 -11.83 -7.33 2.59
N THR A 147 -12.47 -7.54 1.45
CA THR A 147 -13.73 -6.88 1.10
C THR A 147 -14.81 -7.92 0.82
N TYR A 148 -15.91 -7.81 1.56
CA TYR A 148 -17.14 -8.57 1.36
C TYR A 148 -18.27 -7.64 0.94
N SER A 149 -19.35 -8.21 0.41
CA SER A 149 -20.46 -7.40 -0.09
C SER A 149 -21.81 -8.08 0.05
N ILE A 150 -22.84 -7.26 0.19
CA ILE A 150 -24.24 -7.69 0.15
C ILE A 150 -24.95 -6.95 -0.98
N LYS A 151 -25.91 -7.62 -1.62
CA LYS A 151 -26.78 -7.00 -2.62
C LYS A 151 -28.07 -6.56 -1.95
N CYS A 152 -28.36 -5.27 -2.01
CA CYS A 152 -29.65 -4.72 -1.59
C CYS A 152 -30.67 -4.87 -2.72
N ALA A 153 -31.95 -4.91 -2.35
CA ALA A 153 -33.04 -5.08 -3.32
C ALA A 153 -33.13 -3.91 -4.31
N ASN A 154 -32.92 -2.68 -3.83
CA ASN A 154 -33.02 -1.46 -4.63
C ASN A 154 -32.14 -0.34 -4.02
N PRO A 155 -31.96 0.79 -4.74
CA PRO A 155 -31.14 1.92 -4.28
C PRO A 155 -31.63 2.55 -2.97
N ASP A 156 -32.93 2.55 -2.70
CA ASP A 156 -33.48 3.19 -1.50
C ASP A 156 -33.14 2.38 -0.25
N ILE A 157 -33.28 1.05 -0.32
CA ILE A 157 -32.82 0.14 0.73
C ILE A 157 -31.30 0.27 0.93
N LEU A 158 -30.52 0.42 -0.15
CA LEU A 158 -29.08 0.63 -0.05
C LEU A 158 -28.74 1.90 0.76
N ARG A 159 -29.34 3.05 0.39
CA ARG A 159 -29.13 4.34 1.09
C ARG A 159 -29.60 4.29 2.54
N GLN A 160 -30.74 3.65 2.80
CA GLN A 160 -31.22 3.45 4.15
C GLN A 160 -30.26 2.56 4.96
N THR A 161 -29.76 1.48 4.37
CA THR A 161 -28.84 0.54 5.05
C THR A 161 -27.56 1.25 5.46
N ILE A 162 -26.88 1.96 4.55
CA ILE A 162 -25.63 2.66 4.88
C ILE A 162 -25.85 3.74 5.96
N LYS A 163 -26.97 4.47 5.89
CA LYS A 163 -27.35 5.45 6.91
C LYS A 163 -27.59 4.80 8.27
N GLN A 164 -28.26 3.66 8.32
CA GLN A 164 -28.49 2.92 9.56
C GLN A 164 -27.19 2.36 10.16
N MET A 165 -26.26 1.91 9.32
CA MET A 165 -24.94 1.46 9.79
C MET A 165 -24.17 2.58 10.51
N GLY A 166 -24.40 3.85 10.15
CA GLY A 166 -23.82 5.00 10.84
C GLY A 166 -24.27 5.17 12.29
N ASN A 167 -25.33 4.47 12.72
CA ASN A 167 -25.80 4.47 14.11
C ASN A 167 -25.30 3.26 14.90
N VAL A 168 -24.61 2.31 14.26
CA VAL A 168 -24.10 1.11 14.90
C VAL A 168 -22.75 1.40 15.55
N SER A 169 -22.56 0.95 16.78
CA SER A 169 -21.25 0.96 17.43
C SER A 169 -21.07 -0.29 18.29
N ASN A 170 -19.83 -0.75 18.45
CA ASN A 170 -19.52 -1.91 19.26
C ASN A 170 -18.24 -1.67 20.06
N ARG A 171 -18.34 -1.54 21.38
CA ARG A 171 -17.22 -1.25 22.30
C ARG A 171 -16.37 -0.06 21.83
N TYR A 172 -15.20 -0.35 21.27
CA TYR A 172 -14.23 0.62 20.78
C TYR A 172 -14.36 0.93 19.29
N ILE A 173 -15.28 0.26 18.58
CA ILE A 173 -15.56 0.48 17.16
C ILE A 173 -16.69 1.49 17.05
N LYS A 174 -16.33 2.69 16.59
CA LYS A 174 -17.28 3.79 16.42
C LYS A 174 -17.21 4.37 15.01
N PRO A 175 -18.35 4.78 14.45
CA PRO A 175 -18.40 5.61 13.25
C PRO A 175 -17.48 6.83 13.40
N ALA A 176 -16.66 7.07 12.38
CA ALA A 176 -15.73 8.17 12.37
C ALA A 176 -16.48 9.48 12.07
N ARG A 177 -16.52 10.38 13.06
CA ARG A 177 -17.24 11.66 12.93
C ARG A 177 -16.55 12.55 11.89
N ASN A 178 -17.33 13.16 11.00
CA ASN A 178 -16.89 14.12 9.97
C ASN A 178 -16.00 13.52 8.86
N SER A 179 -16.03 12.20 8.65
CA SER A 179 -15.39 11.54 7.50
C SER A 179 -16.39 10.83 6.56
N ASP A 180 -17.67 10.98 6.85
CA ASP A 180 -18.74 10.25 6.17
C ASP A 180 -19.17 11.01 4.91
N PHE A 181 -19.03 10.35 3.77
CA PHE A 181 -19.71 10.77 2.55
C PHE A 181 -21.06 10.05 2.51
N GLU A 182 -22.04 10.59 1.77
CA GLU A 182 -23.36 9.96 1.65
C GLU A 182 -23.28 8.47 1.20
N THR A 183 -22.21 8.14 0.49
CA THR A 183 -21.93 6.82 -0.10
C THR A 183 -20.87 6.01 0.64
N THR A 184 -20.22 6.55 1.69
CA THR A 184 -19.10 5.89 2.39
C THR A 184 -19.07 6.25 3.88
N LEU A 185 -18.98 5.22 4.71
CA LEU A 185 -18.93 5.27 6.17
C LEU A 185 -17.66 4.60 6.67
N TYR A 186 -16.90 5.28 7.52
CA TYR A 186 -15.69 4.72 8.13
C TYR A 186 -15.90 4.44 9.61
N PHE A 187 -15.27 3.38 10.12
CA PHE A 187 -15.19 3.09 11.55
C PHE A 187 -13.74 3.07 11.99
N ASN A 188 -13.48 3.70 13.14
CA ASN A 188 -12.15 3.79 13.72
C ASN A 188 -11.10 4.44 12.80
N ARG A 189 -11.51 5.21 11.80
CA ARG A 189 -10.57 5.96 10.96
C ARG A 189 -9.84 7.03 11.76
N ALA A 190 -8.54 7.15 11.53
CA ALA A 190 -7.73 8.21 12.12
C ALA A 190 -8.29 9.59 11.70
N THR A 191 -8.51 10.46 12.67
CA THR A 191 -8.92 11.85 12.43
C THR A 191 -7.93 12.81 13.07
N LYS A 192 -7.97 14.11 12.72
CA LYS A 192 -7.17 15.13 13.41
C LYS A 192 -7.41 15.12 14.93
N ALA A 193 -8.65 14.86 15.35
CA ALA A 193 -9.04 14.79 16.75
C ALA A 193 -8.63 13.47 17.44
N ASN A 194 -8.52 12.38 16.68
CA ASN A 194 -8.07 11.08 17.18
C ASN A 194 -7.09 10.42 16.21
N PRO A 195 -5.80 10.84 16.23
CA PRO A 195 -4.77 10.29 15.33
C PRO A 195 -4.32 8.87 15.74
N GLY A 196 -4.77 8.38 16.90
CA GLY A 196 -4.49 7.03 17.38
C GLY A 196 -5.53 5.99 16.96
N ALA A 197 -6.67 6.42 16.42
CA ALA A 197 -7.70 5.51 15.90
C ALA A 197 -7.18 4.79 14.65
N GLY A 198 -7.60 3.53 14.45
CA GLY A 198 -7.32 2.79 13.21
C GLY A 198 -5.97 2.09 13.17
N ARG A 199 -5.12 2.27 14.19
CA ARG A 199 -3.78 1.68 14.28
C ARG A 199 -3.73 0.16 14.19
N SER A 200 -4.78 -0.51 14.65
CA SER A 200 -4.85 -1.98 14.63
C SER A 200 -5.76 -2.49 13.51
N PHE A 201 -6.86 -1.79 13.26
CA PHE A 201 -7.77 -2.08 12.17
C PHE A 201 -8.68 -0.89 11.88
N GLU A 202 -9.08 -0.75 10.61
CA GLU A 202 -10.07 0.20 10.12
C GLU A 202 -11.16 -0.58 9.37
N LEU A 203 -12.43 -0.19 9.56
CA LEU A 203 -13.53 -0.75 8.77
C LEU A 203 -14.12 0.35 7.90
N CYS A 204 -14.51 -0.02 6.68
CA CYS A 204 -15.12 0.90 5.73
C CYS A 204 -16.34 0.24 5.10
N ILE A 205 -17.46 0.97 5.04
CA ILE A 205 -18.68 0.56 4.38
C ILE A 205 -18.96 1.54 3.26
N TYR A 206 -19.15 1.07 2.03
CA TYR A 206 -19.37 1.95 0.89
C TYR A 206 -20.24 1.33 -0.19
N THR A 207 -20.88 2.18 -0.99
CA THR A 207 -21.63 1.75 -2.17
C THR A 207 -20.66 1.50 -3.33
N LYS A 208 -20.65 0.27 -3.86
CA LYS A 208 -19.67 -0.11 -4.89
C LYS A 208 -19.95 0.58 -6.22
N HIS A 209 -21.21 0.77 -6.58
CA HIS A 209 -21.58 1.42 -7.83
C HIS A 209 -21.08 2.88 -7.91
N ASP A 210 -21.25 3.66 -6.83
CA ASP A 210 -20.78 5.05 -6.79
C ASP A 210 -19.24 5.12 -6.84
N GLU A 211 -18.55 4.19 -6.17
CA GLU A 211 -17.09 4.08 -6.25
C GLU A 211 -16.60 3.81 -7.68
N ILE A 212 -17.27 2.91 -8.42
CA ILE A 212 -16.93 2.64 -9.82
C ILE A 212 -17.22 3.86 -10.69
N ALA A 213 -18.34 4.54 -10.49
CA ALA A 213 -18.68 5.75 -11.23
C ALA A 213 -17.63 6.85 -11.06
N HIS A 214 -17.15 7.05 -9.83
CA HIS A 214 -16.04 7.97 -9.54
C HIS A 214 -14.73 7.54 -10.20
N GLN A 215 -14.38 6.25 -10.15
CA GLN A 215 -13.18 5.72 -10.81
C GLN A 215 -13.23 5.89 -12.33
N LEU A 216 -14.35 5.58 -12.96
CA LEU A 216 -14.55 5.77 -14.40
C LEU A 216 -14.42 7.23 -14.81
N ALA A 217 -14.97 8.16 -14.01
CA ALA A 217 -14.85 9.58 -14.27
C ALA A 217 -13.38 10.05 -14.21
N ASP A 218 -12.62 9.60 -13.20
CA ASP A 218 -11.20 9.93 -13.07
C ASP A 218 -10.36 9.33 -14.20
N LEU A 219 -10.54 8.05 -14.52
CA LEU A 219 -9.83 7.36 -15.59
C LEU A 219 -10.10 8.01 -16.95
N LYS A 220 -11.36 8.34 -17.26
CA LYS A 220 -11.72 9.04 -18.50
C LYS A 220 -11.10 10.43 -18.57
N ARG A 221 -10.97 11.13 -17.44
CA ARG A 221 -10.28 12.43 -17.37
C ARG A 221 -8.78 12.26 -17.66
N ARG A 222 -8.14 11.27 -17.02
CA ARG A 222 -6.69 11.00 -17.19
C ARG A 222 -6.35 10.52 -18.60
N ALA A 223 -7.20 9.67 -19.19
CA ALA A 223 -7.07 9.23 -20.58
C ALA A 223 -7.04 10.39 -21.58
N ARG A 224 -7.75 11.48 -21.30
CA ARG A 224 -7.72 12.70 -22.13
C ARG A 224 -6.44 13.54 -21.95
N GLN A 225 -5.71 13.34 -20.84
CA GLN A 225 -4.53 14.14 -20.47
C GLN A 225 -3.21 13.50 -20.93
N GLY A 226 -3.21 12.25 -21.39
CA GLY A 226 -2.05 11.53 -21.92
C GLY A 226 -1.90 10.16 -21.26
N ASP A 227 -1.62 9.14 -22.08
CA ASP A 227 -1.61 7.69 -21.77
C ASP A 227 -2.99 7.00 -21.88
N SER A 228 -3.64 7.17 -23.03
CA SER A 228 -4.99 6.65 -23.30
C SER A 228 -5.07 5.13 -23.18
N ASP A 229 -4.09 4.39 -23.70
CA ASP A 229 -4.24 2.95 -23.95
C ASP A 229 -4.29 2.15 -22.64
N ARG A 230 -3.44 2.52 -21.68
CA ARG A 230 -3.44 1.92 -20.34
C ARG A 230 -4.78 2.15 -19.63
N PHE A 231 -5.29 3.38 -19.65
CA PHE A 231 -6.56 3.70 -18.99
C PHE A 231 -7.76 3.12 -19.74
N ASN A 232 -7.72 3.07 -21.07
CA ASN A 232 -8.79 2.54 -21.91
C ASN A 232 -9.08 1.08 -21.58
N ARG A 233 -8.03 0.24 -21.42
CA ARG A 233 -8.23 -1.15 -21.02
C ARG A 233 -9.00 -1.28 -19.70
N ILE A 234 -8.68 -0.46 -18.70
CA ILE A 234 -9.37 -0.47 -17.41
C ILE A 234 -10.78 0.11 -17.54
N ILE A 235 -10.97 1.16 -18.34
CA ILE A 235 -12.27 1.76 -18.62
C ILE A 235 -13.19 0.73 -19.29
N ASP A 236 -12.69 -0.03 -20.25
CA ASP A 236 -13.44 -1.06 -20.98
C ASP A 236 -13.88 -2.17 -20.02
N GLU A 237 -12.97 -2.68 -19.18
CA GLU A 237 -13.28 -3.66 -18.14
C GLU A 237 -14.35 -3.14 -17.17
N LEU A 238 -14.16 -1.94 -16.60
CA LEU A 238 -15.12 -1.35 -15.68
C LEU A 238 -16.45 -1.00 -16.35
N SER A 239 -16.51 -0.78 -17.65
CA SER A 239 -17.74 -0.43 -18.37
C SER A 239 -18.56 -1.65 -18.78
N LYS A 240 -18.06 -2.88 -18.57
CA LYS A 240 -18.79 -4.12 -18.92
C LYS A 240 -20.16 -4.17 -18.22
N PRO A 241 -21.25 -4.48 -18.95
CA PRO A 241 -22.60 -4.53 -18.38
C PRO A 241 -22.74 -5.50 -17.21
N GLU A 242 -22.07 -6.65 -17.28
CA GLU A 242 -22.09 -7.66 -16.21
C GLU A 242 -21.44 -7.14 -14.91
N LEU A 243 -20.36 -6.38 -15.02
CA LEU A 243 -19.64 -5.81 -13.89
C LEU A 243 -20.44 -4.66 -13.27
N GLN A 244 -21.05 -3.82 -14.10
CA GLN A 244 -21.97 -2.77 -13.66
C GLN A 244 -23.20 -3.37 -12.95
N ALA A 245 -23.79 -4.42 -13.52
CA ALA A 245 -24.91 -5.14 -12.92
C ALA A 245 -24.52 -5.84 -11.60
N PHE A 246 -23.29 -6.34 -11.50
CA PHE A 246 -22.77 -6.90 -10.26
C PHE A 246 -22.65 -5.81 -9.18
N ALA A 247 -22.10 -4.64 -9.52
CA ALA A 247 -21.89 -3.54 -8.59
C ALA A 247 -23.18 -2.80 -8.19
N ALA A 248 -24.20 -2.85 -9.03
CA ALA A 248 -25.49 -2.22 -8.78
C ALA A 248 -26.11 -2.68 -7.45
N ASN A 249 -26.61 -1.71 -6.68
CA ASN A 249 -27.25 -1.93 -5.38
C ASN A 249 -26.39 -2.71 -4.37
N ARG A 250 -25.06 -2.68 -4.52
CA ARG A 250 -24.16 -3.48 -3.68
C ARG A 250 -23.47 -2.62 -2.63
N LEU A 251 -23.67 -2.99 -1.37
CA LEU A 251 -22.96 -2.44 -0.23
C LEU A 251 -21.73 -3.29 0.07
N ARG A 252 -20.59 -2.65 0.26
CA ARG A 252 -19.33 -3.30 0.60
C ARG A 252 -18.95 -3.07 2.03
N PHE A 253 -18.26 -4.06 2.57
CA PHE A 253 -17.66 -4.08 3.89
C PHE A 253 -16.18 -4.40 3.70
N GLY A 254 -15.37 -3.36 3.74
CA GLY A 254 -13.91 -3.47 3.77
C GLY A 254 -13.43 -3.54 5.21
N ALA A 255 -12.56 -4.49 5.48
CA ALA A 255 -11.82 -4.58 6.73
C ALA A 255 -10.34 -4.53 6.42
N CYS A 256 -9.65 -3.56 7.00
CA CYS A 256 -8.20 -3.44 6.98
C CYS A 256 -7.65 -3.90 8.32
N LYS A 257 -6.71 -4.83 8.30
CA LYS A 257 -5.89 -5.16 9.46
C LYS A 257 -4.43 -4.99 9.09
N GLU A 258 -3.79 -4.03 9.74
CA GLU A 258 -2.35 -3.77 9.60
C GLU A 258 -1.68 -4.23 10.89
N THR A 259 -0.72 -5.14 10.78
CA THR A 259 0.21 -5.39 11.89
C THR A 259 1.06 -4.13 12.05
N LEU A 260 1.14 -3.60 13.27
CA LEU A 260 1.81 -2.34 13.58
C LEU A 260 3.21 -2.30 12.95
N HIS A 261 3.37 -1.54 11.86
CA HIS A 261 4.63 -1.31 11.16
C HIS A 261 5.00 0.19 11.22
N PRO A 262 6.30 0.58 11.24
CA PRO A 262 6.76 1.92 11.62
C PRO A 262 6.30 3.12 10.82
N GLU A 263 5.75 2.95 9.60
CA GLU A 263 5.23 4.08 8.83
C GLU A 263 4.15 4.86 9.63
N THR A 264 3.44 4.19 10.53
CA THR A 264 2.46 4.80 11.44
C THR A 264 3.09 5.53 12.65
N CYS A 265 4.34 5.26 12.98
CA CYS A 265 5.08 5.97 14.04
C CYS A 265 5.65 7.32 13.57
N TRP A 266 6.01 7.45 12.29
CA TRP A 266 6.86 8.55 11.81
C TRP A 266 6.19 9.62 10.94
N GLN A 267 4.87 9.56 10.70
CA GLN A 267 4.14 10.74 10.18
C GLN A 267 4.08 11.92 11.19
N ARG A 268 4.75 11.83 12.34
CA ARG A 268 4.93 12.95 13.26
C ARG A 268 6.27 13.62 12.97
N LYS A 269 6.21 14.89 12.52
CA LYS A 269 7.35 15.81 12.62
C LYS A 269 7.96 15.71 14.02
N PRO A 270 9.29 15.69 14.17
CA PRO A 270 9.91 15.69 15.49
C PRO A 270 9.52 16.98 16.20
N VAL A 271 8.72 16.86 17.26
CA VAL A 271 8.61 17.92 18.26
C VAL A 271 9.89 17.81 19.08
N ALA A 272 10.71 18.86 19.05
CA ALA A 272 11.92 18.95 19.83
C ALA A 272 11.62 18.73 21.32
N GLY A 273 12.33 17.80 21.96
CA GLY A 273 12.24 17.54 23.39
C GLY A 273 12.48 16.08 23.76
N TYR A 274 13.73 15.76 24.13
CA TYR A 274 14.14 14.54 24.83
C TYR A 274 13.29 14.30 26.11
N PRO A 275 13.08 13.04 26.56
CA PRO A 275 14.11 12.34 27.34
C PRO A 275 14.36 10.88 26.92
N THR A 276 15.58 10.46 27.23
CA THR A 276 16.14 9.11 27.13
C THR A 276 15.34 8.08 27.94
N CYS A 277 14.92 6.98 27.32
CA CYS A 277 14.37 5.83 28.04
C CYS A 277 15.48 4.82 28.37
N ARG A 278 15.67 4.64 29.69
CA ARG A 278 16.44 3.54 30.30
C ARG A 278 15.91 2.20 29.81
N ALA A 279 16.85 1.32 29.44
CA ALA A 279 16.59 -0.10 29.24
C ALA A 279 16.02 -0.72 30.52
N VAL A 280 14.83 -1.31 30.43
CA VAL A 280 14.34 -2.28 31.42
C VAL A 280 14.96 -3.62 31.03
N ARG A 281 15.96 -4.05 31.80
CA ARG A 281 16.51 -5.41 31.73
C ARG A 281 15.49 -6.39 32.30
N GLY A 282 15.21 -7.46 31.56
CA GLY A 282 14.88 -8.76 32.13
C GLY A 282 16.17 -9.52 32.40
#